data_AF-A0A2N1FDT3-F1
#
_entry.id   AF-A0A2N1FDT3-F1
#
_cell.length_a   1.000
_cell.length_b   1.000
_cell.length_c   1.000
_cell.angle_alpha   90.00
_cell.angle_beta   90.00
_cell.angle_gamma   90.00
#
_symmetry.space_group_name_H-M   'P 1'
#
loop_
_entity.id
_entity.type
_entity.pdbx_description
1 polymer ?
#
loop_
_entity_poly.entity_id
_entity_poly.type
_entity_poly.pdbx_seq_one_letter_code
_entity_poly.pdbx_strand_id
1 'polypeptide(L)'
;MNKKETYVLVHAAWLGAWQWESIVKTLKENGHTVLTPDLPGHGINKTSPVDITMDDYVETLIDIVDKQDSPVILVGHSFNGITISRVAELRPEKIKSLVYLTAFLLPNKGSFFNAVQGVKGSTAVDNFYLSEDKIYALVNEEEIQNAFAHDIPKEAFNGAKPYIVPEPFAPLTYELEITETNYGQIPKYYIECTEDRAIPIEIQRAMYNGNVLKAYSIKSSHTPNFSKPDKVANILNRIGSEQQLLKKTKTILYDLKYGRINAGYRPIFNNEDDDKLFSHYFSGNGETANLHRFFTNSNQVLAHIETEKDGRKYAEMILFNLDKNGNVDTFFPTIQEVPEQQIEGLTMFDGVKTLTVNPDTNQNKIFIEKFLNDVWIGGNINTIQDFFENGKVIQHNPMVGNNVEGLFKFMQNLQKQDVALQYQKVLATFAAGDMVMTYSKGLFAGEEHLFADLFRLENGKIAEHWDVIQKK
;
A
#
# COMPACT_ATOMS: atom_id res chain seq x y z
N MET A 1 10.09 3.25 19.31
CA MET A 1 8.77 3.87 19.51
C MET A 1 8.31 4.33 18.14
N ASN A 2 7.11 3.93 17.69
CA ASN A 2 6.55 4.42 16.42
C ASN A 2 6.56 5.96 16.44
N LYS A 3 7.03 6.59 15.36
CA LYS A 3 7.06 8.05 15.32
C LYS A 3 5.63 8.58 15.37
N LYS A 4 5.40 9.57 16.23
CA LYS A 4 4.08 10.15 16.47
C LYS A 4 3.62 10.93 15.23
N GLU A 5 2.53 10.47 14.63
CA GLU A 5 1.83 11.19 13.55
C GLU A 5 0.79 12.18 14.08
N THR A 6 0.43 13.15 13.24
CA THR A 6 -0.71 14.05 13.45
C THR A 6 -1.83 13.66 12.49
N TYR A 7 -3.00 13.31 13.03
CA TYR A 7 -4.21 13.02 12.26
C TYR A 7 -5.17 14.20 12.31
N VAL A 8 -5.76 14.53 11.17
CA VAL A 8 -6.92 15.44 11.07
C VAL A 8 -8.09 14.61 10.54
N LEU A 9 -9.11 14.39 11.37
CA LEU A 9 -10.27 13.54 11.05
C LEU A 9 -11.49 14.41 10.76
N VAL A 10 -11.93 14.40 9.50
CA VAL A 10 -13.02 15.24 8.98
C VAL A 10 -14.31 14.42 8.89
N HIS A 11 -15.39 14.94 9.48
CA HIS A 11 -16.62 14.18 9.68
C HIS A 11 -17.39 13.87 8.38
N ALA A 12 -18.37 12.96 8.41
CA ALA A 12 -19.32 12.82 7.30
C ALA A 12 -20.35 13.94 7.30
N ALA A 13 -21.09 14.06 6.20
CA ALA A 13 -22.28 14.90 6.15
C ALA A 13 -23.26 14.55 7.29
N TRP A 14 -24.03 15.53 7.75
CA TRP A 14 -24.98 15.46 8.88
C TRP A 14 -24.38 15.16 10.26
N LEU A 15 -23.10 14.81 10.35
CA LEU A 15 -22.39 14.48 11.60
C LEU A 15 -21.45 15.63 12.00
N GLY A 16 -20.78 15.49 13.14
CA GLY A 16 -19.76 16.43 13.59
C GLY A 16 -18.52 15.71 14.11
N ALA A 17 -17.57 16.47 14.65
CA ALA A 17 -16.33 15.99 15.27
C ALA A 17 -16.56 14.87 16.30
N TRP A 18 -17.70 14.91 16.99
CA TRP A 18 -18.14 13.92 17.97
C TRP A 18 -18.16 12.49 17.40
N GLN A 19 -18.29 12.30 16.08
CA GLN A 19 -18.30 10.97 15.46
C GLN A 19 -17.01 10.16 15.70
N TRP A 20 -15.92 10.85 16.07
CA TRP A 20 -14.59 10.27 16.17
C TRP A 20 -14.16 9.90 17.60
N GLU A 21 -15.00 10.12 18.62
CA GLU A 21 -14.61 10.03 20.03
C GLU A 21 -13.86 8.73 20.38
N SER A 22 -14.41 7.57 20.00
CA SER A 22 -13.80 6.25 20.23
C SER A 22 -12.46 6.08 19.51
N ILE A 23 -12.33 6.60 18.30
CA ILE A 23 -11.10 6.49 17.49
C ILE A 23 -10.02 7.43 18.04
N VAL A 24 -10.40 8.64 18.44
CA VAL A 24 -9.49 9.64 19.05
C VAL A 24 -8.81 9.06 20.27
N LYS A 25 -9.58 8.37 21.13
CA LYS A 25 -9.03 7.71 22.33
C LYS A 25 -7.92 6.72 21.95
N THR A 26 -8.22 5.77 21.06
CA THR A 26 -7.26 4.73 20.64
C THR A 26 -6.03 5.31 19.96
N LEU A 27 -6.18 6.29 19.07
CA LEU A 27 -5.04 6.92 18.40
C LEU A 27 -4.15 7.72 19.37
N LYS A 28 -4.75 8.44 20.33
CA LYS A 28 -3.99 9.17 21.37
C LYS A 28 -3.27 8.22 22.32
N GLU A 29 -3.87 7.09 22.68
CA GLU A 29 -3.21 6.04 23.48
C GLU A 29 -1.99 5.44 22.76
N ASN A 30 -2.00 5.43 21.41
CA ASN A 30 -0.84 5.07 20.58
C ASN A 30 0.17 6.23 20.40
N GLY A 31 -0.04 7.36 21.08
CA GLY A 31 0.88 8.49 21.13
C GLY A 31 0.71 9.51 20.00
N HIS A 32 -0.33 9.39 19.17
CA HIS A 32 -0.60 10.31 18.07
C HIS A 32 -1.23 11.62 18.53
N THR A 33 -0.98 12.69 17.77
CA THR A 33 -1.78 13.92 17.85
C THR A 33 -3.02 13.71 16.98
N VAL A 34 -4.20 14.04 17.49
CA VAL A 34 -5.47 13.85 16.76
C VAL A 34 -6.32 15.10 16.89
N LEU A 35 -6.69 15.66 15.74
CA LEU A 35 -7.49 16.86 15.58
C LEU A 35 -8.79 16.48 14.87
N THR A 36 -9.93 16.92 15.40
CA THR A 36 -11.26 16.58 14.90
C THR A 36 -12.08 17.86 14.82
N PRO A 37 -11.98 18.63 13.72
CA PRO A 37 -12.74 19.87 13.59
C PRO A 37 -14.21 19.61 13.31
N ASP A 38 -15.05 20.50 13.82
CA ASP A 38 -16.40 20.71 13.31
C ASP A 38 -16.31 21.69 12.13
N LEU A 39 -16.77 21.26 10.95
CA LEU A 39 -16.91 22.15 9.81
C LEU A 39 -18.07 23.14 10.06
N PRO A 40 -18.10 24.29 9.37
CA PRO A 40 -19.22 25.24 9.44
C PRO A 40 -20.59 24.55 9.38
N GLY A 41 -21.51 24.95 10.27
CA GLY A 41 -22.86 24.38 10.35
C GLY A 41 -22.98 23.04 11.11
N HIS A 42 -21.86 22.46 11.57
CA HIS A 42 -21.83 21.14 12.21
C HIS A 42 -21.35 21.18 13.66
N GLY A 43 -21.76 20.17 14.44
CA GLY A 43 -21.36 20.00 15.84
C GLY A 43 -21.53 21.28 16.66
N ILE A 44 -20.44 21.81 17.23
CA ILE A 44 -20.48 23.06 18.01
C ILE A 44 -20.42 24.32 17.14
N ASN A 45 -20.06 24.21 15.86
CA ASN A 45 -20.02 25.33 14.93
C ASN A 45 -21.44 25.62 14.42
N LYS A 46 -21.94 26.82 14.72
CA LYS A 46 -23.31 27.25 14.41
C LYS A 46 -23.38 28.30 13.30
N THR A 47 -22.38 28.36 12.41
CA THR A 47 -22.44 29.20 11.20
C THR A 47 -23.74 28.92 10.45
N SER A 48 -24.40 29.99 10.02
CA SER A 48 -25.68 29.89 9.30
C SER A 48 -25.45 29.23 7.94
N PRO A 49 -26.27 28.23 7.54
CA PRO A 49 -26.05 27.47 6.31
C PRO A 49 -26.19 28.28 5.02
N VAL A 50 -26.84 29.44 5.06
CA VAL A 50 -26.91 30.37 3.92
C VAL A 50 -25.58 31.05 3.63
N ASP A 51 -24.69 31.11 4.63
CA ASP A 51 -23.38 31.74 4.55
C ASP A 51 -22.26 30.71 4.30
N ILE A 52 -22.59 29.43 4.12
CA ILE A 52 -21.62 28.33 4.00
C ILE A 52 -21.40 27.97 2.54
N THR A 53 -20.13 27.88 2.16
CA THR A 53 -19.65 27.35 0.88
C THR A 53 -18.64 26.21 1.10
N MET A 54 -18.24 25.52 0.03
CA MET A 54 -17.12 24.58 0.12
C MET A 54 -15.81 25.27 0.51
N ASP A 55 -15.61 26.52 0.10
CA ASP A 55 -14.39 27.27 0.45
C ASP A 55 -14.31 27.47 1.97
N ASP A 56 -15.43 27.69 2.67
CA ASP A 56 -15.44 27.79 4.13
C ASP A 56 -15.04 26.47 4.81
N TYR A 57 -15.44 25.33 4.24
CA TYR A 57 -15.02 24.01 4.73
C TYR A 57 -13.52 23.79 4.50
N VAL A 58 -13.03 24.15 3.32
CA VAL A 58 -11.63 24.01 2.92
C VAL A 58 -10.73 24.92 3.76
N GLU A 59 -11.09 26.19 3.93
CA GLU A 59 -10.32 27.16 4.73
C GLU A 59 -10.25 26.76 6.20
N THR A 60 -11.33 26.23 6.76
CA THR A 60 -11.33 25.66 8.12
C THR A 60 -10.26 24.59 8.28
N LEU A 61 -10.11 23.72 7.28
CA LEU A 61 -9.11 22.65 7.31
C LEU A 61 -7.70 23.17 7.00
N ILE A 62 -7.54 24.12 6.07
CA ILE A 62 -6.28 24.80 5.77
C ILE A 62 -5.72 25.44 7.03
N ASP A 63 -6.52 26.20 7.77
CA ASP A 63 -6.15 26.84 9.03
C ASP A 63 -5.61 25.86 10.07
N ILE A 64 -6.10 24.61 10.05
CA ILE A 64 -5.67 23.56 10.97
C ILE A 64 -4.37 22.93 10.50
N VAL A 65 -4.27 22.55 9.22
CA VAL A 65 -3.07 21.88 8.70
C VAL A 65 -1.87 22.82 8.62
N ASP A 66 -2.08 24.11 8.35
CA ASP A 66 -1.01 25.10 8.27
C ASP A 66 -0.35 25.36 9.63
N LYS A 67 -1.10 25.22 10.73
CA LYS A 67 -0.60 25.32 12.11
C LYS A 67 0.23 24.11 12.56
N GLN A 68 0.29 23.03 11.77
CA GLN A 68 1.08 21.86 12.13
C GLN A 68 2.53 21.99 11.65
N ASP A 69 3.47 21.64 12.53
CA ASP A 69 4.91 21.66 12.24
C ASP A 69 5.34 20.58 11.24
N SER A 70 4.54 19.52 11.11
CA SER A 70 4.82 18.37 10.25
C SER A 70 3.59 18.02 9.41
N PRO A 71 3.80 17.47 8.19
CA PRO A 71 2.69 17.06 7.33
C PRO A 71 1.77 16.05 8.02
N VAL A 72 0.46 16.22 7.85
CA VAL A 72 -0.57 15.46 8.56
C VAL A 72 -1.10 14.27 7.75
N ILE A 73 -1.69 13.30 8.43
CA ILE A 73 -2.56 12.30 7.82
C ILE A 73 -3.98 12.86 7.84
N LEU A 74 -4.51 13.21 6.67
CA LEU A 74 -5.83 13.83 6.52
C LEU A 74 -6.86 12.75 6.16
N VAL A 75 -7.86 12.58 7.02
CA VAL A 75 -8.87 11.53 6.92
C VAL A 75 -10.22 12.15 6.65
N GLY A 76 -10.87 11.77 5.56
CA GLY A 76 -12.19 12.25 5.17
C GLY A 76 -13.20 11.11 5.22
N HIS A 77 -14.35 11.35 5.85
CA HIS A 77 -15.47 10.42 5.88
C HIS A 77 -16.55 10.86 4.88
N SER A 78 -17.05 9.94 4.06
CA SER A 78 -18.19 10.19 3.18
C SER A 78 -17.99 11.40 2.25
N PHE A 79 -18.94 12.34 2.24
CA PHE A 79 -18.91 13.61 1.50
C PHE A 79 -17.57 14.34 1.59
N ASN A 80 -16.98 14.41 2.79
CA ASN A 80 -15.76 15.19 3.01
C ASN A 80 -14.49 14.55 2.43
N GLY A 81 -14.59 13.42 1.72
CA GLY A 81 -13.58 12.98 0.76
C GLY A 81 -13.29 14.05 -0.31
N ILE A 82 -14.31 14.75 -0.79
CA ILE A 82 -14.18 15.86 -1.74
C ILE A 82 -13.41 17.03 -1.09
N THR A 83 -13.80 17.41 0.12
CA THR A 83 -13.19 18.50 0.88
C THR A 83 -11.69 18.25 1.14
N ILE A 84 -11.32 17.06 1.64
CA ILE A 84 -9.91 16.74 1.89
C ILE A 84 -9.07 16.69 0.61
N SER A 85 -9.68 16.32 -0.53
CA SER A 85 -9.03 16.33 -1.83
C SER A 85 -8.66 17.74 -2.25
N ARG A 86 -9.57 18.70 -2.03
CA ARG A 86 -9.31 20.11 -2.33
C ARG A 86 -8.26 20.72 -1.40
N VAL A 87 -8.29 20.40 -0.10
CA VAL A 87 -7.23 20.83 0.84
C VAL A 87 -5.86 20.30 0.38
N ALA A 88 -5.79 19.04 -0.03
CA ALA A 88 -4.57 18.43 -0.52
C ALA A 88 -4.04 19.05 -1.83
N GLU A 89 -4.92 19.52 -2.71
CA GLU A 89 -4.51 20.31 -3.88
C GLU A 89 -3.86 21.63 -3.47
N LEU A 90 -4.41 22.31 -2.46
CA LEU A 90 -3.98 23.65 -2.04
C LEU A 90 -2.79 23.65 -1.08
N ARG A 91 -2.53 22.54 -0.39
CA ARG A 91 -1.44 22.37 0.59
C ARG A 91 -0.75 21.00 0.46
N PRO A 92 -0.28 20.60 -0.73
CA PRO A 92 0.27 19.25 -0.94
C PRO A 92 1.45 18.93 -0.03
N GLU A 93 2.25 19.93 0.34
CA GLU A 93 3.39 19.82 1.24
C GLU A 93 3.00 19.62 2.71
N LYS A 94 1.78 20.00 3.10
CA LYS A 94 1.24 19.80 4.46
C LYS A 94 0.53 18.47 4.61
N ILE A 95 0.30 17.72 3.52
CA ILE A 95 -0.41 16.45 3.57
C ILE A 95 0.57 15.31 3.37
N LYS A 96 0.75 14.49 4.41
CA LYS A 96 1.56 13.27 4.35
C LYS A 96 0.87 12.17 3.55
N SER A 97 -0.42 11.98 3.78
CA SER A 97 -1.25 11.00 3.08
C SER A 97 -2.73 11.30 3.31
N LEU A 98 -3.56 10.84 2.38
CA LEU A 98 -5.02 10.94 2.44
C LEU A 98 -5.61 9.58 2.79
N VAL A 99 -6.63 9.57 3.66
CA VAL A 99 -7.41 8.37 3.98
C VAL A 99 -8.89 8.65 3.74
N TYR A 100 -9.49 7.86 2.86
CA TYR A 100 -10.90 7.94 2.49
C TYR A 100 -11.65 6.84 3.23
N LEU A 101 -12.41 7.21 4.26
CA LEU A 101 -13.29 6.29 4.98
C LEU A 101 -14.66 6.35 4.32
N THR A 102 -15.04 5.28 3.61
CA THR A 102 -16.33 5.20 2.87
C THR A 102 -16.65 6.50 2.11
N ALA A 103 -15.61 7.14 1.56
CA ALA A 103 -15.65 8.54 1.13
C ALA A 103 -15.64 8.68 -0.39
N PHE A 104 -16.13 9.83 -0.85
CA PHE A 104 -16.07 10.19 -2.26
C PHE A 104 -14.61 10.49 -2.66
N LEU A 105 -14.06 9.64 -3.52
CA LEU A 105 -12.77 9.83 -4.18
C LEU A 105 -13.06 10.10 -5.66
N LEU A 106 -13.11 11.38 -6.04
CA LEU A 106 -13.57 11.81 -7.36
C LEU A 106 -12.42 12.29 -8.24
N PRO A 107 -12.53 12.16 -9.58
CA PRO A 107 -11.59 12.80 -10.49
C PRO A 107 -11.76 14.33 -10.47
N ASN A 108 -10.81 15.04 -11.07
CA ASN A 108 -10.95 16.47 -11.34
C ASN A 108 -12.28 16.73 -12.07
N LYS A 109 -12.97 17.80 -11.68
CA LYS A 109 -14.30 18.18 -12.17
C LYS A 109 -15.44 17.24 -11.75
N GLY A 110 -15.18 16.28 -10.87
CA GLY A 110 -16.21 15.49 -10.21
C GLY A 110 -16.99 16.30 -9.18
N SER A 111 -18.25 15.95 -8.93
CA SER A 111 -19.08 16.55 -7.89
C SER A 111 -19.90 15.47 -7.19
N PHE A 112 -20.46 15.78 -6.02
CA PHE A 112 -21.35 14.86 -5.30
C PHE A 112 -22.52 14.42 -6.17
N PHE A 113 -23.22 15.37 -6.80
CA PHE A 113 -24.38 15.07 -7.64
C PHE A 113 -24.03 14.18 -8.83
N ASN A 114 -22.91 14.44 -9.50
CA ASN A 114 -22.44 13.59 -10.60
C ASN A 114 -22.10 12.17 -10.11
N ALA A 115 -21.54 12.04 -8.90
CA ALA A 115 -21.15 10.76 -8.33
C ALA A 115 -22.33 9.90 -7.88
N VAL A 116 -23.42 10.51 -7.44
CA VAL A 116 -24.63 9.78 -6.99
C VAL A 116 -25.68 9.60 -8.08
N GLN A 117 -25.56 10.31 -9.20
CA GLN A 117 -26.52 10.23 -10.30
C GLN A 117 -26.57 8.81 -10.88
N GLY A 118 -27.76 8.21 -10.87
CA GLY A 118 -27.98 6.89 -11.47
C GLY A 118 -27.41 5.72 -10.65
N VAL A 119 -26.88 5.98 -9.45
CA VAL A 119 -26.47 4.93 -8.52
C VAL A 119 -27.69 4.12 -8.11
N LYS A 120 -27.70 2.82 -8.41
CA LYS A 120 -28.76 1.89 -8.02
C LYS A 120 -28.44 1.24 -6.68
N GLY A 121 -29.47 1.07 -5.84
CA GLY A 121 -29.35 0.34 -4.58
C GLY A 121 -28.71 1.13 -3.44
N SER A 122 -28.65 2.46 -3.55
CA SER A 122 -28.28 3.34 -2.43
C SER A 122 -29.56 3.81 -1.71
N THR A 123 -29.78 3.30 -0.50
CA THR A 123 -30.89 3.73 0.36
C THR A 123 -30.80 5.21 0.70
N ALA A 124 -29.58 5.76 0.85
CA ALA A 124 -29.40 7.19 1.11
C ALA A 124 -29.85 8.04 -0.08
N VAL A 125 -29.43 7.70 -1.30
CA VAL A 125 -29.78 8.46 -2.52
C VAL A 125 -31.27 8.34 -2.83
N ASP A 126 -31.86 7.15 -2.65
CA ASP A 126 -33.29 6.92 -2.88
C ASP A 126 -34.18 7.75 -1.94
N ASN A 127 -33.66 8.20 -0.79
CA ASN A 127 -34.38 8.96 0.23
C ASN A 127 -33.86 10.40 0.40
N PHE A 128 -33.01 10.86 -0.50
CA PHE A 128 -32.42 12.20 -0.48
C PHE A 128 -33.42 13.24 -0.98
N TYR A 129 -33.53 14.37 -0.28
CA TYR A 129 -34.31 15.52 -0.73
C TYR A 129 -33.71 16.84 -0.22
N LEU A 130 -34.13 17.95 -0.82
CA LEU A 130 -33.76 19.30 -0.40
C LEU A 130 -34.90 19.93 0.40
N SER A 131 -34.58 20.79 1.35
CA SER A 131 -35.58 21.67 1.99
C SER A 131 -36.26 22.58 0.94
N GLU A 132 -37.46 23.09 1.26
CA GLU A 132 -38.23 23.92 0.32
C GLU A 132 -37.46 25.18 -0.13
N ASP A 133 -36.70 25.78 0.79
CA ASP A 133 -35.83 26.93 0.56
C ASP A 133 -34.47 26.57 -0.08
N LYS A 134 -34.20 25.26 -0.26
CA LYS A 134 -32.94 24.70 -0.77
C LYS A 134 -31.70 25.10 0.02
N ILE A 135 -31.86 25.42 1.30
CA ILE A 135 -30.74 25.71 2.21
C ILE A 135 -30.11 24.41 2.72
N TYR A 136 -30.90 23.35 2.85
CA TYR A 136 -30.46 22.08 3.42
C TYR A 136 -30.65 20.90 2.47
N ALA A 137 -29.74 19.94 2.59
CA ALA A 137 -29.86 18.59 2.08
C ALA A 137 -30.21 17.62 3.21
N LEU A 138 -31.21 16.80 2.96
CA LEU A 138 -31.87 15.95 3.94
C LEU A 138 -32.00 14.52 3.42
N VAL A 139 -32.12 13.58 4.34
CA VAL A 139 -32.52 12.19 4.07
C VAL A 139 -33.77 11.94 4.89
N ASN A 140 -34.73 11.17 4.34
CA ASN A 140 -35.94 10.78 5.07
C ASN A 140 -35.59 10.24 6.46
N GLU A 141 -36.14 10.85 7.52
CA GLU A 141 -35.75 10.56 8.91
C GLU A 141 -35.94 9.08 9.27
N GLU A 142 -36.97 8.45 8.72
CA GLU A 142 -37.28 7.04 8.95
C GLU A 142 -36.21 6.10 8.34
N GLU A 143 -35.47 6.57 7.33
CA GLU A 143 -34.49 5.79 6.58
C GLU A 143 -33.04 6.09 6.95
N ILE A 144 -32.76 7.13 7.76
CA ILE A 144 -31.37 7.49 8.14
C ILE A 144 -30.64 6.30 8.79
N GLN A 145 -31.28 5.61 9.74
CA GLN A 145 -30.63 4.45 10.36
C GLN A 145 -30.39 3.34 9.33
N ASN A 146 -31.39 3.04 8.50
CA ASN A 146 -31.30 1.99 7.50
C ASN A 146 -30.19 2.25 6.48
N ALA A 147 -30.07 3.49 6.03
CA ALA A 147 -29.06 3.92 5.06
C ALA A 147 -27.64 3.92 5.62
N PHE A 148 -27.44 4.46 6.82
CA PHE A 148 -26.09 4.79 7.31
C PHE A 148 -25.59 3.94 8.48
N ALA A 149 -26.48 3.32 9.24
CA ALA A 149 -26.17 2.76 10.57
C ALA A 149 -27.00 1.51 10.90
N HIS A 150 -27.34 0.68 9.91
CA HIS A 150 -28.22 -0.48 10.11
C HIS A 150 -27.59 -1.59 10.96
N ASP A 151 -26.27 -1.56 11.13
CA ASP A 151 -25.51 -2.44 12.03
C ASP A 151 -25.31 -1.86 13.45
N ILE A 152 -25.88 -0.69 13.73
CA ILE A 152 -25.88 -0.05 15.06
C ILE A 152 -27.19 -0.37 15.79
N PRO A 153 -27.14 -0.81 17.06
CA PRO A 153 -28.34 -1.00 17.88
C PRO A 153 -29.21 0.26 17.92
N LYS A 154 -30.53 0.09 17.76
CA LYS A 154 -31.49 1.21 17.69
C LYS A 154 -31.41 2.18 18.86
N GLU A 155 -31.15 1.67 20.07
CA GLU A 155 -30.96 2.51 21.26
C GLU A 155 -29.75 3.44 21.13
N ALA A 156 -28.61 2.91 20.70
CA ALA A 156 -27.40 3.69 20.47
C ALA A 156 -27.59 4.72 19.36
N PHE A 157 -28.25 4.34 18.26
CA PHE A 157 -28.59 5.27 17.18
C PHE A 157 -29.51 6.41 17.66
N ASN A 158 -30.56 6.08 18.43
CA ASN A 158 -31.46 7.07 19.00
C ASN A 158 -30.75 8.03 19.98
N GLY A 159 -29.75 7.54 20.72
CA GLY A 159 -28.91 8.39 21.58
C GLY A 159 -28.07 9.40 20.79
N ALA A 160 -27.71 9.09 19.55
CA ALA A 160 -26.95 9.97 18.67
C ALA A 160 -27.82 10.98 17.89
N LYS A 161 -29.11 10.69 17.67
CA LYS A 161 -30.04 11.53 16.89
C LYS A 161 -29.98 13.03 17.23
N PRO A 162 -29.92 13.48 18.51
CA PRO A 162 -29.88 14.90 18.83
C PRO A 162 -28.64 15.66 18.31
N TYR A 163 -27.59 14.94 17.92
CA TYR A 163 -26.34 15.49 17.41
C TYR A 163 -26.23 15.45 15.88
N ILE A 164 -27.19 14.82 15.22
CA ILE A 164 -27.31 14.79 13.76
C ILE A 164 -27.98 16.09 13.32
N VAL A 165 -27.34 16.82 12.41
CA VAL A 165 -27.81 18.12 11.92
C VAL A 165 -28.12 18.05 10.43
N PRO A 166 -29.05 18.87 9.91
CA PRO A 166 -29.23 19.03 8.46
C PRO A 166 -27.93 19.49 7.76
N GLU A 167 -27.62 18.93 6.59
CA GLU A 167 -26.40 19.28 5.85
C GLU A 167 -26.64 20.59 5.04
N PRO A 168 -25.75 21.60 5.12
CA PRO A 168 -25.79 22.75 4.23
C PRO A 168 -25.74 22.31 2.75
N PHE A 169 -26.69 22.78 1.94
CA PHE A 169 -26.81 22.33 0.54
C PHE A 169 -25.68 22.84 -0.34
N ALA A 170 -25.24 24.09 -0.18
CA ALA A 170 -24.33 24.75 -1.11
C ALA A 170 -23.00 23.98 -1.34
N PRO A 171 -22.29 23.47 -0.30
CA PRO A 171 -21.10 22.64 -0.50
C PRO A 171 -21.30 21.41 -1.37
N LEU A 172 -22.48 20.76 -1.36
CA LEU A 172 -22.76 19.57 -2.17
C LEU A 172 -22.77 19.86 -3.69
N THR A 173 -22.91 21.13 -4.08
CA THR A 173 -22.88 21.55 -5.48
C THR A 173 -21.46 21.77 -6.01
N TYR A 174 -20.44 21.71 -5.13
CA TYR A 174 -19.06 21.99 -5.50
C TYR A 174 -18.52 21.02 -6.54
N GLU A 175 -17.84 21.58 -7.53
CA GLU A 175 -17.12 20.86 -8.56
C GLU A 175 -15.63 20.81 -8.18
N LEU A 176 -15.12 19.60 -7.95
CA LEU A 176 -13.79 19.38 -7.42
C LEU A 176 -12.70 19.89 -8.36
N GLU A 177 -11.77 20.66 -7.83
CA GLU A 177 -10.61 21.17 -8.56
C GLU A 177 -9.32 20.58 -7.99
N ILE A 178 -8.71 19.65 -8.75
CA ILE A 178 -7.48 18.93 -8.38
C ILE A 178 -6.59 18.69 -9.60
N THR A 179 -5.29 18.51 -9.38
CA THR A 179 -4.29 18.24 -10.41
C THR A 179 -3.44 17.03 -10.10
N GLU A 180 -2.88 16.39 -11.13
CA GLU A 180 -1.93 15.29 -10.94
C GLU A 180 -0.63 15.76 -10.25
N THR A 181 -0.22 17.00 -10.51
CA THR A 181 1.03 17.57 -9.98
C THR A 181 0.97 17.81 -8.48
N ASN A 182 -0.17 18.23 -7.93
CA ASN A 182 -0.30 18.52 -6.50
C ASN A 182 -1.01 17.39 -5.76
N TYR A 183 -2.31 17.19 -6.03
CA TYR A 183 -3.10 16.15 -5.39
C TYR A 183 -2.70 14.73 -5.82
N GLY A 184 -2.40 14.52 -7.11
CA GLY A 184 -2.11 13.21 -7.69
C GLY A 184 -0.94 12.49 -7.01
N GLN A 185 0.15 13.22 -6.72
CA GLN A 185 1.36 12.69 -6.09
C GLN A 185 1.20 12.25 -4.61
N ILE A 186 0.13 12.69 -3.93
CA ILE A 186 -0.05 12.39 -2.50
C ILE A 186 -0.50 10.94 -2.33
N PRO A 187 0.14 10.15 -1.43
CA PRO A 187 -0.30 8.80 -1.09
C PRO A 187 -1.76 8.75 -0.62
N LYS A 188 -2.56 7.84 -1.19
CA LYS A 188 -3.98 7.69 -0.87
C LYS A 188 -4.27 6.28 -0.37
N TYR A 189 -5.11 6.20 0.65
CA TYR A 189 -5.61 4.96 1.23
C TYR A 189 -7.13 4.99 1.25
N TYR A 190 -7.75 3.83 1.10
CA TYR A 190 -9.21 3.70 1.20
C TYR A 190 -9.59 2.73 2.32
N ILE A 191 -10.66 3.02 3.04
CA ILE A 191 -11.29 2.11 3.99
C ILE A 191 -12.72 1.89 3.50
N GLU A 192 -12.97 0.74 2.88
CA GLU A 192 -14.28 0.36 2.33
C GLU A 192 -15.15 -0.34 3.38
N CYS A 193 -16.46 -0.18 3.24
CA CYS A 193 -17.44 -0.90 4.06
C CYS A 193 -18.35 -1.77 3.21
N THR A 194 -18.30 -3.09 3.44
CA THR A 194 -18.94 -4.06 2.53
C THR A 194 -20.46 -4.12 2.66
N GLU A 195 -21.04 -3.59 3.75
CA GLU A 195 -22.48 -3.57 4.02
C GLU A 195 -23.04 -2.14 3.93
N ASP A 196 -22.30 -1.22 3.33
CA ASP A 196 -22.70 0.18 3.18
C ASP A 196 -23.92 0.31 2.24
N ARG A 197 -24.99 0.94 2.73
CA ARG A 197 -26.23 1.21 1.98
C ARG A 197 -26.36 2.68 1.56
N ALA A 198 -25.43 3.54 1.99
CA ALA A 198 -25.37 4.93 1.56
C ALA A 198 -24.51 5.05 0.29
N ILE A 199 -23.30 4.48 0.32
CA ILE A 199 -22.44 4.35 -0.85
C ILE A 199 -22.20 2.86 -1.07
N PRO A 200 -22.97 2.18 -1.93
CA PRO A 200 -22.83 0.75 -2.15
C PRO A 200 -21.40 0.34 -2.50
N ILE A 201 -20.98 -0.86 -2.07
CA ILE A 201 -19.59 -1.33 -2.19
C ILE A 201 -19.02 -1.24 -3.62
N GLU A 202 -19.84 -1.53 -4.63
CA GLU A 202 -19.42 -1.44 -6.04
C GLU A 202 -19.10 0.00 -6.45
N ILE A 203 -19.80 0.98 -5.88
CA ILE A 203 -19.55 2.40 -6.12
C ILE A 203 -18.27 2.85 -5.41
N GLN A 204 -18.04 2.41 -4.17
CA GLN A 204 -16.77 2.67 -3.47
C GLN A 204 -15.57 2.13 -4.26
N ARG A 205 -15.67 0.88 -4.71
CA ARG A 205 -14.62 0.21 -5.51
C ARG A 205 -14.39 0.91 -6.84
N ALA A 206 -15.44 1.32 -7.54
CA ALA A 206 -15.32 2.06 -8.78
C ALA A 206 -14.58 3.40 -8.59
N MET A 207 -14.76 4.07 -7.45
CA MET A 207 -14.06 5.32 -7.16
C MET A 207 -12.55 5.10 -6.90
N TYR A 208 -12.19 4.13 -6.05
CA TYR A 208 -10.80 3.98 -5.60
C TYR A 208 -9.91 3.12 -6.50
N ASN A 209 -10.48 2.29 -7.38
CA ASN A 209 -9.70 1.34 -8.17
C ASN A 209 -8.62 2.05 -9.01
N GLY A 210 -7.36 1.61 -8.86
CA GLY A 210 -6.20 2.22 -9.52
C GLY A 210 -5.74 3.58 -8.96
N ASN A 211 -6.47 4.17 -8.00
CA ASN A 211 -6.23 5.52 -7.50
C ASN A 211 -5.69 5.56 -6.06
N VAL A 212 -5.52 4.41 -5.41
CA VAL A 212 -5.03 4.29 -4.03
C VAL A 212 -3.90 3.30 -3.91
N LEU A 213 -2.98 3.53 -2.96
CA LEU A 213 -1.91 2.59 -2.64
C LEU A 213 -2.45 1.29 -2.06
N LYS A 214 -3.51 1.40 -1.25
CA LYS A 214 -4.12 0.27 -0.56
C LYS A 214 -5.54 0.58 -0.12
N ALA A 215 -6.40 -0.40 -0.27
CA ALA A 215 -7.73 -0.42 0.32
C ALA A 215 -7.78 -1.41 1.49
N TYR A 216 -8.50 -1.05 2.55
CA TYR A 216 -8.80 -1.90 3.69
C TYR A 216 -10.30 -2.16 3.75
N SER A 217 -10.71 -3.39 3.99
CA SER A 217 -12.12 -3.77 3.98
C SER A 217 -12.65 -4.02 5.40
N ILE A 218 -13.78 -3.41 5.73
CA ILE A 218 -14.49 -3.61 7.00
C ILE A 218 -15.92 -4.09 6.69
N LYS A 219 -16.32 -5.24 7.26
CA LYS A 219 -17.72 -5.63 7.27
C LYS A 219 -18.53 -4.75 8.24
N SER A 220 -19.10 -3.68 7.72
CA SER A 220 -19.91 -2.69 8.45
C SER A 220 -20.81 -1.89 7.49
N SER A 221 -21.80 -1.19 8.04
CA SER A 221 -22.54 -0.10 7.38
C SER A 221 -21.63 1.11 7.06
N HIS A 222 -22.24 2.24 6.68
CA HIS A 222 -21.53 3.47 6.33
C HIS A 222 -20.71 4.06 7.49
N THR A 223 -21.03 3.71 8.73
CA THR A 223 -20.46 4.35 9.93
C THR A 223 -19.61 3.39 10.79
N PRO A 224 -18.49 2.87 10.24
CA PRO A 224 -17.60 1.94 10.97
C PRO A 224 -16.93 2.59 12.19
N ASN A 225 -16.89 3.92 12.24
CA ASN A 225 -16.44 4.69 13.40
C ASN A 225 -17.31 4.48 14.65
N PHE A 226 -18.56 4.03 14.50
CA PHE A 226 -19.43 3.66 15.62
C PHE A 226 -19.49 2.15 15.85
N SER A 227 -19.63 1.37 14.78
CA SER A 227 -19.86 -0.10 14.88
C SER A 227 -18.56 -0.90 15.09
N LYS A 228 -17.42 -0.39 14.58
CA LYS A 228 -16.10 -1.04 14.54
C LYS A 228 -14.96 -0.04 14.81
N PRO A 229 -15.04 0.84 15.83
CA PRO A 229 -14.05 1.90 16.05
C PRO A 229 -12.61 1.37 16.18
N ASP A 230 -12.41 0.24 16.85
CA ASP A 230 -11.09 -0.37 17.02
C ASP A 230 -10.46 -0.80 15.68
N LYS A 231 -11.28 -1.30 14.74
CA LYS A 231 -10.79 -1.68 13.42
C LYS A 231 -10.32 -0.46 12.64
N VAL A 232 -11.10 0.62 12.66
CA VAL A 232 -10.73 1.89 12.00
C VAL A 232 -9.44 2.44 12.62
N ALA A 233 -9.36 2.52 13.95
CA ALA A 233 -8.17 3.02 14.64
C ALA A 233 -6.92 2.16 14.34
N ASN A 234 -7.04 0.84 14.32
CA ASN A 234 -5.93 -0.06 13.97
C ASN A 234 -5.46 0.11 12.53
N ILE A 235 -6.39 0.30 11.59
CA ILE A 235 -6.04 0.61 10.19
C ILE A 235 -5.30 1.94 10.10
N LEU A 236 -5.80 2.99 10.77
CA LEU A 236 -5.13 4.30 10.79
C LEU A 236 -3.71 4.19 11.37
N ASN A 237 -3.52 3.52 12.51
CA ASN A 237 -2.20 3.23 13.08
C ASN A 237 -1.26 2.51 12.10
N ARG A 238 -1.79 1.53 11.36
CA ARG A 238 -1.04 0.81 10.33
C ARG A 238 -0.62 1.72 9.17
N ILE A 239 -1.51 2.59 8.69
CA ILE A 239 -1.21 3.57 7.63
C ILE A 239 -0.07 4.50 8.06
N GLY A 240 -0.14 5.02 9.30
CA GLY A 240 0.94 5.83 9.87
C GLY A 240 2.30 5.12 9.87
N SER A 241 2.30 3.80 10.14
CA SER A 241 3.50 2.96 10.16
C SER A 241 4.00 2.62 8.74
N GLU A 242 3.11 2.25 7.81
CA GLU A 242 3.46 1.93 6.41
C GLU A 242 4.10 3.14 5.69
N GLN A 243 3.64 4.36 5.97
CA GLN A 243 4.24 5.59 5.43
C GLN A 243 5.65 5.87 5.97
N GLN A 244 5.94 5.49 7.21
CA GLN A 244 7.30 5.57 7.75
C GLN A 244 8.23 4.60 7.04
N LEU A 245 7.73 3.39 6.74
CA LEU A 245 8.45 2.38 5.97
C LEU A 245 8.84 2.94 4.59
N LEU A 246 7.87 3.43 3.82
CA LEU A 246 8.10 3.98 2.48
C LEU A 246 9.12 5.13 2.48
N LYS A 247 9.07 6.03 3.47
CA LYS A 247 10.04 7.13 3.59
C LYS A 247 11.45 6.64 3.93
N LYS A 248 11.57 5.71 4.89
CA LYS A 248 12.88 5.12 5.24
C LYS A 248 13.46 4.37 4.06
N THR A 249 12.65 3.62 3.33
CA THR A 249 13.14 2.89 2.17
C THR A 249 13.52 3.79 1.00
N LYS A 250 12.80 4.89 0.76
CA LYS A 250 13.25 5.93 -0.20
C LYS A 250 14.58 6.56 0.22
N THR A 251 14.84 6.69 1.51
CA THR A 251 16.12 7.19 2.03
C THR A 251 17.24 6.17 1.79
N ILE A 252 17.01 4.90 2.13
CA ILE A 252 17.93 3.79 1.83
C ILE A 252 18.23 3.73 0.33
N LEU A 253 17.24 3.91 -0.54
CA LEU A 253 17.42 3.97 -2.00
C LEU A 253 18.24 5.19 -2.45
N TYR A 254 18.01 6.36 -1.86
CA TYR A 254 18.79 7.56 -2.17
C TYR A 254 20.27 7.37 -1.76
N ASP A 255 20.50 6.78 -0.60
CA ASP A 255 21.83 6.52 -0.07
C ASP A 255 22.57 5.44 -0.88
N LEU A 256 21.86 4.36 -1.28
CA LEU A 256 22.39 3.31 -2.18
C LEU A 256 22.65 3.84 -3.60
N LYS A 257 21.77 4.67 -4.16
CA LYS A 257 21.87 5.18 -5.54
C LYS A 257 22.93 6.28 -5.71
N TYR A 258 23.22 7.06 -4.67
CA TYR A 258 24.08 8.24 -4.78
C TYR A 258 25.33 8.20 -3.89
N GLY A 259 25.61 7.08 -3.22
CA GLY A 259 26.83 6.90 -2.42
C GLY A 259 27.06 7.94 -1.33
N ARG A 260 25.99 8.54 -0.80
CA ARG A 260 26.04 9.54 0.27
C ARG A 260 25.89 8.90 1.64
N ILE A 261 26.80 8.00 1.99
CA ILE A 261 27.13 7.78 3.41
C ILE A 261 28.21 8.80 3.75
N ASN A 262 27.80 10.02 4.11
CA ASN A 262 28.74 11.02 4.64
C ASN A 262 29.42 10.42 5.88
N ALA A 263 30.72 10.67 6.04
CA ALA A 263 31.59 10.14 7.12
C ALA A 263 31.14 10.42 8.57
N GLY A 264 29.97 11.05 8.79
CA GLY A 264 29.33 11.25 10.09
C GLY A 264 27.95 10.61 10.26
N TYR A 265 27.39 9.97 9.23
CA TYR A 265 26.12 9.24 9.30
C TYR A 265 26.39 7.75 9.08
N ARG A 266 26.76 7.06 10.16
CA ARG A 266 26.74 5.60 10.18
C ARG A 266 25.30 5.18 10.46
N PRO A 267 24.58 4.52 9.55
CA PRO A 267 23.41 3.79 9.97
C PRO A 267 23.83 2.86 11.11
N ILE A 268 23.11 2.92 12.23
CA ILE A 268 23.40 2.10 13.42
C ILE A 268 23.06 0.65 13.03
N PHE A 269 24.01 -0.03 12.41
CA PHE A 269 24.01 -1.47 12.23
C PHE A 269 25.05 -2.00 13.22
N ASN A 270 24.60 -2.88 14.11
CA ASN A 270 25.27 -3.13 15.39
C ASN A 270 26.41 -4.16 15.31
N ASN A 271 26.88 -4.60 14.14
CA ASN A 271 27.95 -5.61 14.04
C ASN A 271 28.99 -5.33 12.94
N GLU A 272 30.22 -5.81 13.17
CA GLU A 272 31.40 -5.66 12.29
C GLU A 272 31.23 -6.28 10.88
N ASP A 273 30.25 -7.17 10.69
CA ASP A 273 29.95 -7.77 9.39
C ASP A 273 29.26 -6.79 8.42
N ASP A 274 28.56 -5.77 8.96
CA ASP A 274 27.86 -4.75 8.18
C ASP A 274 28.85 -3.79 7.50
N ASP A 275 29.99 -3.48 8.15
CA ASP A 275 31.03 -2.57 7.64
C ASP A 275 31.78 -3.15 6.42
N LYS A 276 31.97 -4.47 6.35
CA LYS A 276 32.60 -5.13 5.17
C LYS A 276 31.66 -5.15 3.97
N LEU A 277 30.36 -5.30 4.23
CA LEU A 277 29.34 -5.45 3.20
C LEU A 277 29.12 -4.15 2.41
N PHE A 278 29.07 -2.99 3.09
CA PHE A 278 28.93 -1.69 2.43
C PHE A 278 30.21 -1.17 1.78
N SER A 279 31.39 -1.68 2.18
CA SER A 279 32.65 -1.37 1.50
C SER A 279 32.70 -1.90 0.05
N HIS A 280 31.91 -2.94 -0.27
CA HIS A 280 31.77 -3.46 -1.62
C HIS A 280 31.06 -2.48 -2.57
N TYR A 281 30.09 -1.72 -2.06
CA TYR A 281 29.28 -0.76 -2.82
C TYR A 281 29.95 0.58 -3.07
N PHE A 282 31.02 0.90 -2.32
CA PHE A 282 31.57 2.26 -2.27
C PHE A 282 33.10 2.29 -2.26
N SER A 283 33.73 1.48 -3.11
CA SER A 283 35.19 1.49 -3.28
C SER A 283 35.61 1.73 -4.73
N GLY A 284 35.29 2.90 -5.28
CA GLY A 284 36.09 3.45 -6.39
C GLY A 284 35.40 4.42 -7.32
N ASN A 285 36.19 5.32 -7.91
CA ASN A 285 35.81 6.07 -9.09
C ASN A 285 35.56 5.08 -10.25
N GLY A 286 34.31 4.87 -10.66
CA GLY A 286 33.97 4.06 -11.84
C GLY A 286 32.81 3.06 -11.68
N GLU A 287 32.28 2.86 -10.47
CA GLU A 287 31.15 1.96 -10.22
C GLU A 287 29.81 2.59 -10.61
N THR A 288 28.91 1.83 -11.25
CA THR A 288 27.53 2.27 -11.55
C THR A 288 26.51 1.29 -10.98
N ALA A 289 25.35 1.80 -10.55
CA ALA A 289 24.26 0.99 -10.02
C ALA A 289 22.91 1.41 -10.64
N ASN A 290 22.20 0.45 -11.22
CA ASN A 290 20.88 0.62 -11.84
C ASN A 290 19.83 -0.19 -11.07
N LEU A 291 18.84 0.49 -10.49
CA LEU A 291 17.72 -0.15 -9.81
C LEU A 291 16.68 -0.61 -10.83
N HIS A 292 16.46 -1.92 -10.92
CA HIS A 292 15.47 -2.51 -11.84
C HIS A 292 14.12 -2.74 -11.20
N ARG A 293 14.09 -3.25 -9.96
CA ARG A 293 12.84 -3.49 -9.22
C ARG A 293 12.97 -3.07 -7.78
N PHE A 294 11.87 -2.57 -7.24
CA PHE A 294 11.80 -2.17 -5.87
C PHE A 294 10.39 -2.32 -5.34
N PHE A 295 10.22 -3.23 -4.38
CA PHE A 295 8.91 -3.58 -3.84
C PHE A 295 8.94 -3.54 -2.32
N THR A 296 7.82 -3.18 -1.73
CA THR A 296 7.67 -3.11 -0.27
C THR A 296 6.36 -3.76 0.15
N ASN A 297 6.37 -4.45 1.29
CA ASN A 297 5.16 -4.84 2.00
C ASN A 297 5.15 -4.21 3.40
N SER A 298 4.37 -4.73 4.35
CA SER A 298 4.22 -4.12 5.69
C SER A 298 5.49 -4.01 6.51
N ASN A 299 6.48 -4.87 6.26
CA ASN A 299 7.68 -4.98 7.11
C ASN A 299 8.90 -5.48 6.33
N GLN A 300 8.86 -5.50 5.00
CA GLN A 300 9.96 -5.96 4.18
C GLN A 300 10.15 -5.10 2.95
N VAL A 301 11.38 -5.09 2.47
CA VAL A 301 11.82 -4.36 1.27
C VAL A 301 12.58 -5.31 0.38
N LEU A 302 12.24 -5.33 -0.89
CA LEU A 302 12.95 -6.04 -1.94
C LEU A 302 13.57 -5.03 -2.91
N ALA A 303 14.83 -5.21 -3.26
CA ALA A 303 15.50 -4.49 -4.34
C ALA A 303 16.19 -5.47 -5.31
N HIS A 304 16.06 -5.21 -6.60
CA HIS A 304 16.79 -5.89 -7.66
C HIS A 304 17.64 -4.87 -8.40
N ILE A 305 18.95 -5.02 -8.35
CA ILE A 305 19.94 -4.02 -8.76
C ILE A 305 20.91 -4.65 -9.76
N GLU A 306 21.27 -3.88 -10.79
CA GLU A 306 22.43 -4.15 -11.65
C GLU A 306 23.58 -3.26 -11.19
N THR A 307 24.74 -3.84 -10.90
CA THR A 307 25.95 -3.08 -10.60
C THR A 307 27.04 -3.37 -11.62
N GLU A 308 27.85 -2.37 -11.94
CA GLU A 308 29.03 -2.53 -12.79
C GLU A 308 30.28 -2.13 -12.01
N LYS A 309 31.25 -3.05 -11.91
CA LYS A 309 32.52 -2.87 -11.21
C LYS A 309 33.65 -3.48 -12.04
N ASP A 310 34.71 -2.71 -12.27
CA ASP A 310 35.87 -3.14 -13.05
C ASP A 310 35.52 -3.73 -14.44
N GLY A 311 34.49 -3.16 -15.09
CA GLY A 311 33.98 -3.60 -16.40
C GLY A 311 33.17 -4.90 -16.38
N ARG A 312 32.83 -5.43 -15.20
CA ARG A 312 31.99 -6.61 -14.99
C ARG A 312 30.64 -6.20 -14.45
N LYS A 313 29.59 -6.87 -14.93
CA LYS A 313 28.21 -6.64 -14.48
C LYS A 313 27.80 -7.67 -13.44
N TYR A 314 27.01 -7.23 -12.48
CA TYR A 314 26.50 -8.06 -11.40
C TYR A 314 24.98 -7.85 -11.27
N ALA A 315 24.28 -8.94 -11.00
CA ALA A 315 22.88 -8.93 -10.61
C ALA A 315 22.79 -9.15 -9.10
N GLU A 316 22.04 -8.27 -8.45
CA GLU A 316 21.83 -8.30 -7.00
C GLU A 316 20.36 -8.40 -6.67
N MET A 317 20.03 -9.26 -5.71
CA MET A 317 18.72 -9.31 -5.09
C MET A 317 18.86 -9.16 -3.58
N ILE A 318 18.19 -8.15 -3.05
CA ILE A 318 18.36 -7.77 -1.66
C ILE A 318 16.99 -7.77 -1.00
N LEU A 319 16.89 -8.49 0.12
CA LEU A 319 15.71 -8.49 0.98
C LEU A 319 16.06 -7.96 2.38
N PHE A 320 15.31 -6.97 2.83
CA PHE A 320 15.38 -6.45 4.20
C PHE A 320 14.10 -6.81 4.94
N ASN A 321 14.23 -7.32 6.16
CA ASN A 321 13.16 -7.29 7.16
C ASN A 321 13.32 -6.02 7.98
N LEU A 322 12.19 -5.41 8.33
CA LEU A 322 12.13 -4.18 9.11
C LEU A 322 11.45 -4.46 10.45
N ASP A 323 12.02 -3.90 11.52
CA ASP A 323 11.42 -3.92 12.85
C ASP A 323 10.16 -3.04 12.90
N LYS A 324 9.44 -3.08 14.03
CA LYS A 324 8.24 -2.24 14.25
C LYS A 324 8.48 -0.73 14.11
N ASN A 325 9.73 -0.27 14.24
CA ASN A 325 10.11 1.12 14.10
C ASN A 325 10.56 1.45 12.67
N GLY A 326 10.56 0.47 11.75
CA GLY A 326 11.05 0.58 10.38
C GLY A 326 12.58 0.55 10.25
N ASN A 327 13.33 0.12 11.26
CA ASN A 327 14.78 -0.12 11.15
C ASN A 327 15.03 -1.49 10.53
N VAL A 328 16.18 -1.70 9.87
CA VAL A 328 16.55 -3.03 9.38
C VAL A 328 16.77 -3.97 10.58
N ASP A 329 16.00 -5.05 10.62
CA ASP A 329 16.07 -6.11 11.62
C ASP A 329 16.89 -7.30 11.10
N THR A 330 16.65 -7.69 9.85
CA THR A 330 17.39 -8.77 9.19
C THR A 330 17.65 -8.41 7.75
N PHE A 331 18.76 -8.91 7.22
CA PHE A 331 19.26 -8.57 5.91
C PHE A 331 19.70 -9.82 5.13
N PHE A 332 19.25 -9.93 3.88
CA PHE A 332 19.50 -11.07 3.01
C PHE A 332 20.03 -10.57 1.64
N PRO A 333 21.34 -10.34 1.51
CA PRO A 333 21.96 -9.94 0.24
C PRO A 333 22.25 -11.17 -0.62
N THR A 334 22.07 -11.06 -1.92
CA THR A 334 22.76 -11.91 -2.89
C THR A 334 23.30 -11.11 -4.04
N ILE A 335 24.46 -11.53 -4.54
CA ILE A 335 25.11 -10.97 -5.72
C ILE A 335 25.65 -12.10 -6.60
N GLN A 336 25.49 -11.96 -7.90
CA GLN A 336 26.00 -12.88 -8.91
C GLN A 336 26.61 -12.08 -10.07
N GLU A 337 27.82 -12.42 -10.49
CA GLU A 337 28.39 -11.90 -11.74
C GLU A 337 27.53 -12.38 -12.91
N VAL A 338 27.09 -11.45 -13.76
CA VAL A 338 26.31 -11.77 -14.96
C VAL A 338 27.18 -12.63 -15.87
N PRO A 339 26.80 -13.88 -16.17
CA PRO A 339 27.64 -14.77 -16.96
C PRO A 339 27.89 -14.22 -18.37
N GLU A 340 29.10 -14.43 -18.90
CA GLU A 340 29.43 -14.08 -20.29
C GLU A 340 28.60 -14.89 -21.28
N GLN A 341 28.33 -16.16 -20.96
CA GLN A 341 27.49 -17.05 -21.75
C GLN A 341 26.09 -17.08 -21.16
N GLN A 342 25.12 -16.61 -21.94
CA GLN A 342 23.71 -16.60 -21.59
C GLN A 342 22.92 -17.19 -22.75
N ILE A 343 21.74 -17.74 -22.45
CA ILE A 343 20.78 -18.08 -23.49
C ILE A 343 20.37 -16.79 -24.20
N GLU A 344 20.51 -16.77 -25.52
CA GLU A 344 20.24 -15.58 -26.35
C GLU A 344 18.83 -15.03 -26.11
N GLY A 345 18.75 -13.71 -25.88
CA GLY A 345 17.50 -13.00 -25.63
C GLY A 345 16.99 -13.05 -24.19
N LEU A 346 17.66 -13.78 -23.29
CA LEU A 346 17.39 -13.71 -21.85
C LEU A 346 18.34 -12.71 -21.19
N THR A 347 17.81 -11.94 -20.24
CA THR A 347 18.61 -11.06 -19.37
C THR A 347 18.17 -11.25 -17.93
N MET A 348 19.07 -11.03 -16.99
CA MET A 348 18.74 -11.09 -15.56
C MET A 348 17.85 -9.94 -15.11
N PHE A 349 17.63 -8.91 -15.93
CA PHE A 349 17.09 -7.62 -15.48
C PHE A 349 15.74 -7.23 -16.11
N ASP A 350 15.47 -7.66 -17.35
CA ASP A 350 14.23 -7.34 -18.06
C ASP A 350 13.00 -7.97 -17.41
N GLY A 351 11.81 -7.59 -17.88
CA GLY A 351 10.53 -8.07 -17.39
C GLY A 351 9.79 -7.06 -16.51
N VAL A 352 8.78 -7.51 -15.77
CA VAL A 352 7.88 -6.61 -15.02
C VAL A 352 8.61 -5.87 -13.89
N LYS A 353 8.41 -4.54 -13.82
CA LYS A 353 9.03 -3.65 -12.81
C LYS A 353 8.06 -3.04 -11.80
N THR A 354 6.77 -3.31 -11.92
CA THR A 354 5.69 -2.75 -11.09
C THR A 354 4.83 -3.84 -10.48
N LEU A 355 4.30 -3.62 -9.28
CA LEU A 355 3.35 -4.54 -8.66
C LEU A 355 1.95 -4.36 -9.27
N THR A 356 1.20 -5.46 -9.40
CA THR A 356 -0.25 -5.39 -9.57
C THR A 356 -0.95 -5.46 -8.21
N VAL A 357 -2.09 -4.78 -8.08
CA VAL A 357 -2.96 -4.96 -6.91
C VAL A 357 -3.59 -6.34 -7.01
N ASN A 358 -3.14 -7.26 -6.18
CA ASN A 358 -3.58 -8.66 -6.21
C ASN A 358 -4.18 -9.08 -4.86
N PRO A 359 -5.49 -9.37 -4.78
CA PRO A 359 -6.13 -9.82 -3.54
C PRO A 359 -5.56 -11.14 -3.02
N ASP A 360 -4.94 -11.93 -3.89
CA ASP A 360 -4.42 -13.27 -3.62
C ASP A 360 -2.94 -13.28 -3.18
N THR A 361 -2.36 -12.14 -2.83
CA THR A 361 -0.93 -12.01 -2.43
C THR A 361 -0.50 -13.09 -1.40
N ASN A 362 -1.32 -13.34 -0.38
CA ASN A 362 -1.02 -14.38 0.63
C ASN A 362 -1.11 -15.80 0.06
N GLN A 363 -2.06 -16.05 -0.85
CA GLN A 363 -2.21 -17.34 -1.50
C GLN A 363 -1.03 -17.61 -2.44
N ASN A 364 -0.57 -16.59 -3.17
CA ASN A 364 0.63 -16.64 -4.00
C ASN A 364 1.86 -17.01 -3.17
N LYS A 365 2.02 -16.39 -1.98
CA LYS A 365 3.10 -16.72 -1.06
C LYS A 365 3.09 -18.21 -0.68
N ILE A 366 1.95 -18.72 -0.22
CA ILE A 366 1.78 -20.13 0.17
C ILE A 366 2.06 -21.05 -1.02
N PHE A 367 1.61 -20.66 -2.22
CA PHE A 367 1.81 -21.42 -3.44
C PHE A 367 3.29 -21.57 -3.83
N ILE A 368 4.08 -20.49 -3.74
CA ILE A 368 5.52 -20.53 -4.01
C ILE A 368 6.29 -21.28 -2.92
N GLU A 369 5.92 -21.12 -1.66
CA GLU A 369 6.52 -21.90 -0.57
C GLU A 369 6.26 -23.40 -0.76
N LYS A 370 5.05 -23.78 -1.21
CA LYS A 370 4.74 -25.16 -1.60
C LYS A 370 5.59 -25.62 -2.79
N PHE A 371 5.75 -24.80 -3.82
CA PHE A 371 6.59 -25.10 -4.98
C PHE A 371 8.03 -25.45 -4.57
N LEU A 372 8.67 -24.59 -3.77
CA LEU A 372 10.04 -24.85 -3.31
C LEU A 372 10.13 -26.11 -2.43
N ASN A 373 9.18 -26.29 -1.51
CA ASN A 373 9.20 -27.44 -0.61
C ASN A 373 8.98 -28.77 -1.35
N ASP A 374 8.03 -28.83 -2.29
CA ASP A 374 7.71 -30.08 -2.97
C ASP A 374 8.74 -30.42 -4.04
N VAL A 375 9.14 -29.44 -4.86
CA VAL A 375 9.99 -29.67 -6.03
C VAL A 375 11.46 -29.59 -5.67
N TRP A 376 11.92 -28.46 -5.13
CA TRP A 376 13.35 -28.18 -4.97
C TRP A 376 13.96 -28.79 -3.71
N ILE A 377 13.20 -28.82 -2.61
CA ILE A 377 13.63 -29.42 -1.34
C ILE A 377 13.23 -30.90 -1.28
N GLY A 378 11.98 -31.20 -1.65
CA GLY A 378 11.41 -32.54 -1.61
C GLY A 378 11.79 -33.44 -2.78
N GLY A 379 12.33 -32.88 -3.87
CA GLY A 379 12.78 -33.63 -5.04
C GLY A 379 11.64 -34.20 -5.90
N ASN A 380 10.39 -33.73 -5.74
CA ASN A 380 9.24 -34.25 -6.49
C ASN A 380 9.13 -33.62 -7.89
N ILE A 381 10.16 -33.81 -8.71
CA ILE A 381 10.34 -33.19 -10.04
C ILE A 381 9.15 -33.46 -10.99
N ASN A 382 8.47 -34.60 -10.82
CA ASN A 382 7.30 -34.96 -11.64
C ASN A 382 6.09 -34.02 -11.44
N THR A 383 6.05 -33.24 -10.35
CA THR A 383 4.95 -32.30 -10.05
C THR A 383 5.20 -30.89 -10.60
N ILE A 384 6.38 -30.64 -11.19
CA ILE A 384 6.81 -29.29 -11.56
C ILE A 384 5.83 -28.61 -12.52
N GLN A 385 5.23 -29.34 -13.46
CA GLN A 385 4.29 -28.80 -14.44
C GLN A 385 3.03 -28.24 -13.79
N ASP A 386 2.63 -28.74 -12.62
CA ASP A 386 1.41 -28.30 -11.93
C ASP A 386 1.50 -26.85 -11.45
N PHE A 387 2.71 -26.28 -11.40
CA PHE A 387 2.94 -24.91 -10.94
C PHE A 387 2.89 -23.85 -12.05
N PHE A 388 2.79 -24.28 -13.32
CA PHE A 388 2.86 -23.39 -14.48
C PHE A 388 1.60 -23.51 -15.34
N GLU A 389 1.17 -22.41 -15.96
CA GLU A 389 0.04 -22.42 -16.88
C GLU A 389 0.48 -22.95 -18.25
N ASN A 390 0.01 -24.15 -18.63
CA ASN A 390 0.38 -24.81 -19.89
C ASN A 390 1.91 -24.92 -20.10
N GLY A 391 2.65 -25.08 -19.01
CA GLY A 391 4.11 -25.15 -19.03
C GLY A 391 4.82 -23.84 -19.42
N LYS A 392 4.11 -22.71 -19.47
CA LYS A 392 4.69 -21.42 -19.82
C LYS A 392 5.34 -20.76 -18.60
N VAL A 393 6.54 -20.24 -18.80
CA VAL A 393 7.23 -19.34 -17.87
C VAL A 393 8.28 -18.54 -18.64
N ILE A 394 8.36 -17.25 -18.35
CA ILE A 394 9.45 -16.40 -18.82
C ILE A 394 10.61 -16.52 -17.81
N GLN A 395 11.78 -16.92 -18.28
CA GLN A 395 12.97 -17.13 -17.45
C GLN A 395 13.98 -16.01 -17.60
N HIS A 396 14.59 -15.63 -16.49
CA HIS A 396 15.67 -14.66 -16.42
C HIS A 396 16.95 -15.23 -15.80
N ASN A 397 16.94 -16.51 -15.40
CA ASN A 397 18.18 -17.24 -15.15
C ASN A 397 18.94 -17.37 -16.48
N PRO A 398 20.20 -16.91 -16.58
CA PRO A 398 20.96 -16.90 -17.82
C PRO A 398 21.22 -18.31 -18.41
N MET A 399 21.08 -19.36 -17.60
CA MET A 399 21.34 -20.76 -17.95
C MET A 399 20.08 -21.61 -18.14
N VAL A 400 18.88 -21.05 -17.89
CA VAL A 400 17.61 -21.78 -17.96
C VAL A 400 16.73 -21.19 -19.05
N GLY A 401 16.36 -21.99 -20.04
CA GLY A 401 15.50 -21.54 -21.14
C GLY A 401 14.05 -21.30 -20.67
N ASN A 402 13.30 -20.53 -21.47
CA ASN A 402 11.87 -20.32 -21.26
C ASN A 402 11.08 -21.64 -21.21
N ASN A 403 9.91 -21.56 -20.57
CA ASN A 403 8.98 -22.67 -20.36
C ASN A 403 9.55 -23.77 -19.46
N VAL A 404 8.67 -24.64 -18.97
CA VAL A 404 9.05 -25.79 -18.14
C VAL A 404 9.99 -26.75 -18.88
N GLU A 405 9.92 -26.80 -20.21
CA GLU A 405 10.87 -27.55 -21.04
C GLU A 405 12.32 -27.06 -20.85
N GLY A 406 12.53 -25.74 -20.79
CA GLY A 406 13.85 -25.17 -20.56
C GLY A 406 14.42 -25.53 -19.19
N LEU A 407 13.55 -25.57 -18.17
CA LEU A 407 13.89 -26.03 -16.82
C LEU A 407 14.29 -27.50 -16.80
N PHE A 408 13.54 -28.38 -17.48
CA PHE A 408 13.92 -29.79 -17.59
C PHE A 408 15.26 -29.99 -18.32
N LYS A 409 15.51 -29.24 -19.40
CA LYS A 409 16.80 -29.31 -20.12
C LYS A 409 17.95 -28.91 -19.22
N PHE A 410 17.78 -27.86 -18.42
CA PHE A 410 18.78 -27.43 -17.44
C PHE A 410 19.08 -28.53 -16.42
N MET A 411 18.05 -29.12 -15.80
CA MET A 411 18.22 -30.22 -14.84
C MET A 411 18.89 -31.46 -15.45
N GLN A 412 18.51 -31.83 -16.68
CA GLN A 412 19.16 -32.93 -17.40
C GLN A 412 20.63 -32.66 -17.69
N ASN A 413 21.00 -31.41 -18.00
CA ASN A 413 22.38 -31.02 -18.22
C ASN A 413 23.21 -31.11 -16.93
N LEU A 414 22.66 -30.64 -15.79
CA LEU A 414 23.31 -30.82 -14.48
C LEU A 414 23.53 -32.30 -14.16
N GLN A 415 22.51 -33.14 -14.39
CA GLN A 415 22.61 -34.58 -14.15
C GLN A 415 23.68 -35.25 -15.03
N LYS A 416 23.77 -34.87 -16.32
CA LYS A 416 24.82 -35.38 -17.23
C LYS A 416 26.23 -34.98 -16.81
N GLN A 417 26.37 -33.86 -16.10
CA GLN A 417 27.65 -33.34 -15.61
C GLN A 417 27.95 -33.78 -14.17
N ASP A 418 27.10 -34.61 -13.58
CA ASP A 418 27.19 -35.02 -12.17
C ASP A 418 27.21 -33.83 -11.19
N VAL A 419 26.53 -32.75 -11.56
CA VAL A 419 26.39 -31.54 -10.74
C VAL A 419 25.09 -31.62 -9.95
N ALA A 420 25.21 -31.71 -8.62
CA ALA A 420 24.06 -31.68 -7.73
C ALA A 420 23.57 -30.24 -7.51
N LEU A 421 22.26 -30.03 -7.64
CA LEU A 421 21.54 -28.83 -7.18
C LEU A 421 20.50 -29.27 -6.16
N GLN A 422 20.63 -28.80 -4.92
CA GLN A 422 19.75 -29.21 -3.82
C GLN A 422 19.40 -28.02 -2.94
N TYR A 423 18.14 -27.61 -2.95
CA TYR A 423 17.64 -26.66 -1.96
C TYR A 423 17.45 -27.40 -0.64
N GLN A 424 17.82 -26.76 0.47
CA GLN A 424 17.73 -27.38 1.80
C GLN A 424 16.70 -26.68 2.68
N LYS A 425 16.61 -25.35 2.61
CA LYS A 425 15.72 -24.58 3.48
C LYS A 425 15.43 -23.19 2.91
N VAL A 426 14.16 -22.80 2.96
CA VAL A 426 13.73 -21.40 2.79
C VAL A 426 14.01 -20.63 4.09
N LEU A 427 14.79 -19.56 4.00
CA LEU A 427 15.20 -18.70 5.12
C LEU A 427 14.28 -17.50 5.28
N ALA A 428 13.81 -16.92 4.18
CA ALA A 428 12.88 -15.80 4.17
C ALA A 428 12.00 -15.81 2.92
N THR A 429 10.82 -15.22 3.05
CA THR A 429 9.88 -15.04 1.94
C THR A 429 9.30 -13.62 1.97
N PHE A 430 9.35 -12.92 0.85
CA PHE A 430 8.68 -11.65 0.58
C PHE A 430 7.49 -11.89 -0.34
N ALA A 431 6.37 -11.21 -0.10
CA ALA A 431 5.24 -11.19 -1.02
C ALA A 431 4.59 -9.81 -1.04
N ALA A 432 4.29 -9.32 -2.25
CA ALA A 432 3.52 -8.10 -2.47
C ALA A 432 2.86 -8.17 -3.86
N GLY A 433 1.54 -8.02 -3.92
CA GLY A 433 0.82 -8.11 -5.19
C GLY A 433 0.95 -9.50 -5.81
N ASP A 434 1.33 -9.52 -7.08
CA ASP A 434 1.64 -10.71 -7.88
C ASP A 434 3.09 -11.21 -7.74
N MET A 435 3.93 -10.51 -6.96
CA MET A 435 5.35 -10.85 -6.82
C MET A 435 5.62 -11.58 -5.50
N VAL A 436 6.38 -12.67 -5.58
CA VAL A 436 6.88 -13.42 -4.42
C VAL A 436 8.37 -13.68 -4.58
N MET A 437 9.17 -13.33 -3.58
CA MET A 437 10.59 -13.68 -3.54
C MET A 437 10.85 -14.64 -2.39
N THR A 438 11.68 -15.66 -2.64
CA THR A 438 12.20 -16.55 -1.62
C THR A 438 13.71 -16.40 -1.52
N TYR A 439 14.22 -16.49 -0.30
CA TYR A 439 15.63 -16.55 -0.03
C TYR A 439 15.93 -17.89 0.64
N SER A 440 16.68 -18.74 -0.02
CA SER A 440 16.92 -20.13 0.37
C SER A 440 18.40 -20.43 0.50
N LYS A 441 18.73 -21.46 1.27
CA LYS A 441 20.08 -22.06 1.28
C LYS A 441 20.04 -23.48 0.73
N GLY A 442 21.16 -23.91 0.15
CA GLY A 442 21.30 -25.26 -0.38
C GLY A 442 22.73 -25.56 -0.83
N LEU A 443 22.87 -26.64 -1.60
CA LEU A 443 24.11 -27.06 -2.22
C LEU A 443 24.02 -26.93 -3.73
N PHE A 444 25.07 -26.39 -4.34
CA PHE A 444 25.27 -26.41 -5.78
C PHE A 444 26.70 -26.84 -6.09
N ALA A 445 26.85 -27.90 -6.90
CA ALA A 445 28.13 -28.55 -7.16
C ALA A 445 28.88 -28.98 -5.88
N GLY A 446 28.13 -29.40 -4.84
CA GLY A 446 28.68 -29.84 -3.54
C GLY A 446 29.03 -28.71 -2.57
N GLU A 447 28.88 -27.44 -2.97
CA GLU A 447 29.27 -26.27 -2.16
C GLU A 447 28.04 -25.52 -1.65
N GLU A 448 28.14 -24.89 -0.47
CA GLU A 448 27.04 -24.08 0.09
C GLU A 448 26.76 -22.85 -0.80
N HIS A 449 25.49 -22.69 -1.15
CA HIS A 449 25.00 -21.54 -1.92
C HIS A 449 23.73 -20.96 -1.29
N LEU A 450 23.52 -19.68 -1.59
CA LEU A 450 22.31 -18.93 -1.34
C LEU A 450 21.58 -18.74 -2.67
N PHE A 451 20.27 -18.97 -2.65
CA PHE A 451 19.38 -18.85 -3.80
C PHE A 451 18.35 -17.78 -3.50
N ALA A 452 18.36 -16.71 -4.28
CA ALA A 452 17.35 -15.67 -4.23
C ALA A 452 16.49 -15.81 -5.49
N ASP A 453 15.28 -16.34 -5.34
CA ASP A 453 14.35 -16.59 -6.43
C ASP A 453 13.20 -15.58 -6.34
N LEU A 454 12.92 -14.86 -7.41
CA LEU A 454 11.80 -13.93 -7.56
C LEU A 454 10.83 -14.48 -8.60
N PHE A 455 9.55 -14.53 -8.24
CA PHE A 455 8.48 -15.06 -9.08
C PHE A 455 7.40 -14.00 -9.30
N ARG A 456 6.89 -13.91 -10.52
CA ARG A 456 5.59 -13.28 -10.81
C ARG A 456 4.53 -14.36 -11.02
N LEU A 457 3.37 -14.17 -10.42
CA LEU A 457 2.23 -15.06 -10.59
C LEU A 457 1.13 -14.42 -11.44
N GLU A 458 0.49 -15.26 -12.24
CA GLU A 458 -0.65 -14.91 -13.09
C GLU A 458 -1.65 -16.06 -13.03
N ASN A 459 -2.94 -15.76 -12.82
CA ASN A 459 -3.99 -16.77 -12.68
C ASN A 459 -3.67 -17.88 -11.65
N GLY A 460 -2.93 -17.53 -10.59
CA GLY A 460 -2.50 -18.49 -9.56
C GLY A 460 -1.40 -19.46 -9.99
N LYS A 461 -0.69 -19.19 -11.09
CA LYS A 461 0.45 -19.98 -11.62
C LYS A 461 1.69 -19.12 -11.76
N ILE A 462 2.87 -19.74 -11.79
CA ILE A 462 4.14 -19.05 -12.04
C ILE A 462 4.17 -18.64 -13.52
N ALA A 463 4.37 -17.35 -13.79
CA ALA A 463 4.41 -16.79 -15.14
C ALA A 463 5.80 -16.26 -15.53
N GLU A 464 6.60 -15.84 -14.55
CA GLU A 464 7.92 -15.22 -14.77
C GLU A 464 8.82 -15.51 -13.57
N HIS A 465 10.12 -15.72 -13.82
CA HIS A 465 11.09 -16.10 -12.80
C HIS A 465 12.47 -15.44 -13.04
N TRP A 466 13.04 -14.87 -11.97
CA TRP A 466 14.41 -14.37 -11.91
C TRP A 466 15.11 -15.02 -10.72
N ASP A 467 16.42 -15.21 -10.83
CA ASP A 467 17.21 -15.67 -9.70
C ASP A 467 18.60 -15.04 -9.64
N VAL A 468 19.17 -15.11 -8.43
CA VAL A 468 20.58 -14.84 -8.13
C VAL A 468 21.09 -15.98 -7.27
N ILE A 469 22.15 -16.63 -7.73
CA ILE A 469 22.79 -17.77 -7.07
C ILE A 469 24.18 -17.33 -6.60
N GLN A 470 24.37 -17.27 -5.28
CA GLN A 470 25.63 -16.83 -4.67
C GLN A 470 26.29 -17.98 -3.92
N LYS A 471 27.56 -18.24 -4.22
CA LYS A 471 28.40 -19.13 -3.40
C LYS A 471 28.68 -18.46 -2.04
N LYS A 472 28.48 -19.19 -0.95
CA LYS A 472 28.67 -18.68 0.42
C LYS A 472 30.12 -18.66 0.86
#